data_AF-A0A8J9SJ67-F1
#
_entry.id   AF-A0A8J9SJ67-F1
#
_cell.length_a   1.000
_cell.length_b   1.000
_cell.length_c   1.000
_cell.angle_alpha   90.00
_cell.angle_beta   90.00
_cell.angle_gamma   90.00
#
_symmetry.space_group_name_H-M   'P 1'
#
loop_
_entity.id
_entity.type
_entity.pdbx_description
1 polymer ?
#
loop_
_entity_poly.entity_id
_entity_poly.type
_entity_poly.pdbx_seq_one_letter_code
_entity_poly.pdbx_strand_id
1 'polypeptide(L)'
;MFPRLLVTTSLAVMASAFSSSGRSPWAASEWCIQVNIGREAGTWMPEEWAASGSRLPFNVEISVESGYATQKDQESEFMGSNALRLCVVEDPTYVTSQGMQYVEIPDEGGWKLQLPKQKGNAGTLRLWLDFEQSPELDEGLAAVRNDVTLAVGRLYFMAPCWREPDLAIGYRKIKPIEAAAQTAQQRLDSQLSHESGDRRLDGTNPIDTALASIDMAGLVKERDDRVRDLREAERKLPRNPRELPVGFWPGTMDKLAIAPGSIAVKRKKMFGEEFHIVGKWTAVPIADTVVVESEV
;
A
#
# COMPACT_ATOMS: atom_id res chain seq x y z
N MET A 1 23.65 4.71 49.02
CA MET A 1 22.21 4.44 49.23
C MET A 1 21.48 5.07 48.05
N PHE A 2 21.20 4.30 47.00
CA PHE A 2 20.51 4.76 45.78
C PHE A 2 19.25 3.92 45.60
N PRO A 3 18.07 4.51 45.34
CA PRO A 3 16.86 3.72 45.13
C PRO A 3 16.85 3.15 43.71
N ARG A 4 16.66 1.82 43.62
CA ARG A 4 16.35 1.11 42.38
C ARG A 4 14.90 1.44 41.98
N LEU A 5 14.72 2.20 40.90
CA LEU A 5 13.45 2.32 40.20
C LEU A 5 13.24 1.06 39.36
N LEU A 6 12.34 0.18 39.81
CA LEU A 6 11.80 -0.93 39.02
C LEU A 6 10.80 -0.33 38.02
N VAL A 7 11.18 -0.30 36.74
CA VAL A 7 10.25 -0.06 35.65
C VAL A 7 9.57 -1.39 35.33
N THR A 8 8.40 -1.61 35.94
CA THR A 8 7.48 -2.68 35.53
C THR A 8 6.75 -2.24 34.27
N THR A 9 7.25 -2.67 33.11
CA THR A 9 6.53 -2.58 31.84
C THR A 9 5.32 -3.51 31.91
N SER A 10 4.15 -2.92 32.19
CA SER A 10 2.86 -3.62 32.22
C SER A 10 2.55 -4.18 30.82
N LEU A 11 2.53 -5.50 30.72
CA LEU A 11 2.22 -6.28 29.52
C LEU A 11 0.71 -6.56 29.52
N ALA A 12 -0.10 -5.55 29.14
CA ALA A 12 -1.54 -5.73 29.02
C ALA A 12 -2.12 -4.74 28.00
N VAL A 13 -1.99 -5.08 26.71
CA VAL A 13 -2.74 -4.39 25.64
C VAL A 13 -3.24 -5.44 24.64
N MET A 14 -4.58 -5.47 24.54
CA MET A 14 -5.45 -6.06 23.52
C MET A 14 -5.80 -7.54 23.56
N ALA A 15 -6.91 -7.81 24.26
CA ALA A 15 -8.01 -8.54 23.66
C ALA A 15 -9.31 -7.76 23.93
N SER A 16 -9.46 -6.60 23.27
CA SER A 16 -10.77 -5.95 23.21
C SER A 16 -11.58 -6.70 22.16
N ALA A 17 -12.20 -7.81 22.57
CA ALA A 17 -13.29 -8.41 21.82
C ALA A 17 -14.48 -7.46 21.91
N PHE A 18 -14.46 -6.40 21.08
CA PHE A 18 -15.70 -5.71 20.75
C PHE A 18 -16.55 -6.72 19.99
N SER A 19 -17.50 -7.30 20.71
CA SER A 19 -18.68 -7.94 20.14
C SER A 19 -19.28 -7.00 19.11
N SER A 20 -19.13 -7.32 17.83
CA SER A 20 -19.73 -6.63 16.69
C SER A 20 -21.24 -6.93 16.60
N SER A 21 -21.96 -6.84 17.71
CA SER A 21 -23.39 -7.17 17.75
C SER A 21 -24.20 -5.98 17.24
N GLY A 22 -24.26 -5.81 15.91
CA GLY A 22 -25.27 -4.97 15.27
C GLY A 22 -24.94 -4.43 13.88
N ARG A 23 -23.66 -4.21 13.54
CA ARG A 23 -23.32 -3.65 12.21
C ARG A 23 -23.46 -4.72 11.14
N SER A 24 -24.27 -4.45 10.12
CA SER A 24 -24.34 -5.28 8.92
C SER A 24 -22.96 -5.35 8.25
N PRO A 25 -22.51 -6.52 7.74
CA PRO A 25 -21.28 -6.61 6.95
C PRO A 25 -21.34 -5.73 5.69
N TRP A 26 -22.53 -5.32 5.27
CA TRP A 26 -22.76 -4.49 4.09
C TRP A 26 -23.07 -3.03 4.45
N ALA A 27 -22.99 -2.65 5.72
CA ALA A 27 -23.15 -1.26 6.13
C ALA A 27 -22.07 -0.40 5.44
N ALA A 28 -22.47 0.77 4.94
CA ALA A 28 -21.53 1.72 4.35
C ALA A 28 -20.44 2.13 5.36
N SER A 29 -19.30 2.57 4.86
CA SER A 29 -18.18 3.07 5.67
C SER A 29 -17.44 4.18 4.95
N GLU A 30 -17.02 5.19 5.70
CA GLU A 30 -16.29 6.34 5.15
C GLU A 30 -14.77 6.19 5.30
N TRP A 31 -14.05 6.57 4.26
CA TRP A 31 -12.59 6.48 4.18
C TRP A 31 -12.02 7.71 3.48
N CYS A 32 -10.83 8.13 3.89
CA CYS A 32 -10.03 9.12 3.22
C CYS A 32 -8.94 8.40 2.39
N ILE A 33 -9.02 8.53 1.07
CA ILE A 33 -7.97 8.10 0.13
C ILE A 33 -6.97 9.24 -0.02
N GLN A 34 -5.74 9.01 0.41
CA GLN A 34 -4.65 9.96 0.22
C GLN A 34 -3.94 9.60 -1.09
N VAL A 35 -4.16 10.41 -2.11
CA VAL A 35 -3.63 10.23 -3.45
C VAL A 35 -2.27 10.93 -3.55
N ASN A 36 -1.29 10.28 -4.19
CA ASN A 36 0.02 10.86 -4.40
C ASN A 36 0.59 10.48 -5.79
N ILE A 37 0.26 11.30 -6.79
CA ILE A 37 0.62 11.09 -8.19
C ILE A 37 2.02 11.67 -8.47
N GLY A 38 2.83 10.94 -9.22
CA GLY A 38 4.19 11.35 -9.58
C GLY A 38 4.99 10.18 -10.15
N ARG A 39 6.27 10.42 -10.44
CA ARG A 39 7.15 9.40 -11.03
C ARG A 39 7.39 8.25 -10.04
N GLU A 40 7.14 7.03 -10.49
CA GLU A 40 7.42 5.79 -9.76
C GLU A 40 8.50 4.97 -10.45
N ALA A 41 9.32 4.25 -9.69
CA ALA A 41 10.33 3.37 -10.28
C ALA A 41 9.67 2.30 -11.17
N GLY A 42 10.13 2.21 -12.43
CA GLY A 42 9.52 1.32 -13.42
C GLY A 42 8.22 1.85 -14.05
N THR A 43 7.88 3.13 -13.83
CA THR A 43 6.82 3.79 -14.60
C THR A 43 7.21 3.90 -16.08
N TRP A 44 6.20 3.86 -16.94
CA TRP A 44 6.31 4.07 -18.39
C TRP A 44 5.97 5.51 -18.79
N MET A 45 5.77 6.40 -17.81
CA MET A 45 5.57 7.81 -18.10
C MET A 45 6.82 8.40 -18.77
N PRO A 46 6.66 9.40 -19.66
CA PRO A 46 7.77 10.07 -20.32
C PRO A 46 8.85 10.57 -19.33
N GLU A 47 10.09 10.71 -19.79
CA GLU A 47 11.20 11.07 -18.89
C GLU A 47 11.08 12.46 -18.31
N GLU A 48 10.45 13.37 -19.05
CA GLU A 48 10.14 14.73 -18.67
C GLU A 48 8.99 14.86 -17.66
N TRP A 49 8.11 13.85 -17.56
CA TRP A 49 6.97 13.91 -16.65
C TRP A 49 7.41 13.67 -15.21
N ALA A 50 7.11 14.63 -14.32
CA ALA A 50 7.57 14.62 -12.93
C ALA A 50 9.11 14.48 -12.77
N ALA A 51 9.88 14.97 -13.75
CA ALA A 51 11.35 14.92 -13.75
C ALA A 51 11.98 15.69 -12.58
N SER A 52 11.31 16.73 -12.08
CA SER A 52 11.72 17.52 -10.93
C SER A 52 11.64 16.75 -9.60
N GLY A 53 10.99 15.59 -9.58
CA GLY A 53 10.63 14.87 -8.36
C GLY A 53 9.40 15.44 -7.64
N SER A 54 8.72 16.42 -8.25
CA SER A 54 7.44 16.94 -7.75
C SER A 54 6.38 15.84 -7.74
N ARG A 55 5.37 16.04 -6.89
CA ARG A 55 4.22 15.15 -6.77
C ARG A 55 2.95 15.96 -6.66
N LEU A 56 1.83 15.36 -7.06
CA LEU A 56 0.48 15.87 -6.93
C LEU A 56 -0.27 15.10 -5.83
N PRO A 57 -0.15 15.53 -4.56
CA PRO A 57 -0.91 14.99 -3.45
C PRO A 57 -2.27 15.68 -3.27
N PHE A 58 -3.30 14.89 -3.01
CA PHE A 58 -4.63 15.35 -2.58
C PHE A 58 -5.35 14.23 -1.82
N ASN A 59 -6.39 14.58 -1.06
CA ASN A 59 -7.17 13.63 -0.28
C ASN A 59 -8.58 13.56 -0.82
N VAL A 60 -9.08 12.36 -1.09
CA VAL A 60 -10.46 12.11 -1.54
C VAL A 60 -11.22 11.42 -0.42
N GLU A 61 -12.25 12.07 0.11
CA GLU A 61 -13.16 11.46 1.07
C GLU A 61 -14.23 10.67 0.31
N ILE A 62 -14.40 9.41 0.70
CA ILE A 62 -15.27 8.46 0.00
C ILE A 62 -16.19 7.75 0.98
N SER A 63 -17.41 7.48 0.52
CA SER A 63 -18.34 6.55 1.14
C SER A 63 -18.35 5.24 0.35
N VAL A 64 -17.94 4.16 0.99
CA VAL A 64 -17.90 2.82 0.39
C VAL A 64 -19.25 2.14 0.65
N GLU A 65 -19.99 1.83 -0.42
CA GLU A 65 -21.35 1.30 -0.35
C GLU A 65 -21.44 -0.15 -0.88
N SER A 66 -22.50 -0.86 -0.51
CA SER A 66 -22.78 -2.23 -1.01
C SER A 66 -23.67 -2.27 -2.26
N GLY A 67 -24.08 -1.12 -2.80
CA GLY A 67 -24.82 -1.04 -4.05
C GLY A 67 -23.96 -1.51 -5.23
N TYR A 68 -24.58 -1.91 -6.35
CA TYR A 68 -23.82 -2.15 -7.58
C TYR A 68 -23.41 -0.81 -8.20
N ALA A 69 -22.18 -0.73 -8.70
CA ALA A 69 -21.81 0.36 -9.60
C ALA A 69 -22.63 0.24 -10.90
N THR A 70 -22.85 1.36 -11.60
CA THR A 70 -23.66 1.39 -12.84
C THR A 70 -23.23 0.34 -13.88
N GLN A 71 -24.20 -0.14 -14.68
CA GLN A 71 -24.01 -1.27 -15.61
C GLN A 71 -22.92 -1.09 -16.66
N LYS A 72 -22.50 0.15 -16.98
CA LYS A 72 -21.43 0.43 -17.96
C LYS A 72 -20.05 -0.10 -17.54
N ASP A 73 -19.86 -0.37 -16.24
CA ASP A 73 -18.53 -0.64 -15.66
C ASP A 73 -18.29 -2.11 -15.29
N GLN A 74 -19.20 -3.02 -15.66
CA GLN A 74 -19.06 -4.46 -15.40
C GLN A 74 -17.92 -5.14 -16.18
N GLU A 75 -17.24 -4.43 -17.10
CA GLU A 75 -16.35 -5.01 -18.12
C GLU A 75 -14.90 -4.46 -18.12
N SER A 76 -14.46 -3.73 -17.09
CA SER A 76 -13.03 -3.42 -16.98
C SER A 76 -12.25 -4.68 -16.57
N GLU A 77 -11.29 -5.16 -17.38
CA GLU A 77 -10.43 -6.30 -17.04
C GLU A 77 -9.78 -6.17 -15.65
N PHE A 78 -9.46 -4.93 -15.26
CA PHE A 78 -8.87 -4.63 -13.96
C PHE A 78 -9.80 -4.93 -12.79
N MET A 79 -11.07 -4.55 -12.90
CA MET A 79 -12.07 -4.76 -11.86
C MET A 79 -12.70 -6.15 -11.96
N GLY A 80 -12.75 -6.73 -13.16
CA GLY A 80 -13.64 -7.84 -13.49
C GLY A 80 -15.11 -7.45 -13.29
N SER A 81 -15.99 -8.46 -13.21
CA SER A 81 -17.42 -8.23 -13.01
C SER A 81 -17.80 -7.86 -11.56
N ASN A 82 -18.98 -7.26 -11.40
CA ASN A 82 -19.62 -6.96 -10.11
C ASN A 82 -18.84 -6.02 -9.20
N ALA A 83 -18.32 -4.91 -9.74
CA ALA A 83 -17.85 -3.82 -8.90
C ALA A 83 -19.03 -3.23 -8.10
N LEU A 84 -18.76 -2.91 -6.84
CA LEU A 84 -19.71 -2.26 -5.94
C LEU A 84 -19.47 -0.75 -5.96
N ARG A 85 -20.47 0.01 -5.55
CA ARG A 85 -20.52 1.46 -5.65
C ARG A 85 -19.63 2.11 -4.61
N LEU A 86 -18.90 3.12 -5.03
CA LEU A 86 -18.13 4.02 -4.19
C LEU A 86 -18.60 5.43 -4.49
N CYS A 87 -18.91 6.22 -3.47
CA CYS A 87 -19.35 7.60 -3.66
C CYS A 87 -18.26 8.56 -3.18
N VAL A 88 -18.03 9.64 -3.92
CA VAL A 88 -17.18 10.74 -3.47
C VAL A 88 -18.03 11.65 -2.58
N VAL A 89 -17.51 12.03 -1.42
CA VAL A 89 -18.24 12.85 -0.44
C VAL A 89 -18.10 14.33 -0.79
N GLU A 90 -16.87 14.77 -1.08
CA GLU A 90 -16.54 16.13 -1.48
C GLU A 90 -15.42 16.12 -2.53
N ASP A 91 -15.44 17.11 -3.42
CA ASP A 91 -14.36 17.30 -4.40
C ASP A 91 -13.04 17.61 -3.68
N PRO A 92 -11.98 16.83 -3.96
CA PRO A 92 -10.71 17.00 -3.29
C PRO A 92 -10.00 18.27 -3.76
N THR A 93 -9.12 18.77 -2.91
CA THR A 93 -8.34 19.97 -3.17
C THR A 93 -6.85 19.72 -3.05
N TYR A 94 -6.06 20.54 -3.74
CA TYR A 94 -4.60 20.50 -3.71
C TYR A 94 -4.02 21.92 -3.77
N VAL A 95 -2.78 22.06 -3.30
CA VAL A 95 -2.09 23.36 -3.25
C VAL A 95 -1.06 23.45 -4.37
N THR A 96 -1.12 24.54 -5.13
CA THR A 96 -0.17 24.94 -6.16
C THR A 96 0.49 26.28 -5.81
N SER A 97 1.39 26.76 -6.67
CA SER A 97 1.96 28.11 -6.55
C SER A 97 0.93 29.23 -6.74
N GLN A 98 -0.22 28.92 -7.34
CA GLN A 98 -1.32 29.86 -7.58
C GLN A 98 -2.37 29.85 -6.45
N GLY A 99 -2.28 28.91 -5.50
CA GLY A 99 -3.20 28.79 -4.38
C GLY A 99 -3.80 27.39 -4.28
N MET A 100 -5.02 27.32 -3.73
CA MET A 100 -5.78 26.08 -3.59
C MET A 100 -6.60 25.86 -4.87
N GLN A 101 -6.53 24.64 -5.41
CA GLN A 101 -7.27 24.21 -6.61
C GLN A 101 -8.08 22.95 -6.30
N TYR A 102 -9.15 22.75 -7.07
CA TYR A 102 -10.05 21.60 -6.96
C TYR A 102 -9.73 20.56 -8.03
N VAL A 103 -10.04 19.30 -7.75
CA VAL A 103 -10.07 18.24 -8.76
C VAL A 103 -11.51 17.77 -8.89
N GLU A 104 -12.08 17.89 -10.08
CA GLU A 104 -13.46 17.47 -10.32
C GLU A 104 -13.52 15.94 -10.47
N ILE A 105 -14.30 15.29 -9.59
CA ILE A 105 -14.50 13.84 -9.59
C ILE A 105 -16.01 13.60 -9.59
N PRO A 106 -16.56 12.84 -10.57
CA PRO A 106 -17.97 12.49 -10.54
C PRO A 106 -18.33 11.75 -9.24
N ASP A 107 -19.56 11.94 -8.77
CA ASP A 107 -20.03 11.38 -7.50
C ASP A 107 -19.87 9.86 -7.40
N GLU A 108 -19.76 9.13 -8.52
CA GLU A 108 -19.69 7.67 -8.56
C GLU A 108 -18.35 7.13 -9.04
N GLY A 109 -17.76 6.29 -8.21
CA GLY A 109 -16.70 5.35 -8.53
C GLY A 109 -17.11 3.91 -8.28
N GLY A 110 -16.12 3.01 -8.27
CA GLY A 110 -16.39 1.60 -7.96
C GLY A 110 -15.26 0.90 -7.24
N TRP A 111 -15.60 -0.12 -6.47
CA TRP A 111 -14.67 -0.90 -5.67
C TRP A 111 -14.92 -2.39 -5.76
N LYS A 112 -13.88 -3.16 -5.45
CA LYS A 112 -13.95 -4.61 -5.34
C LYS A 112 -12.91 -5.14 -4.37
N LEU A 113 -13.37 -6.03 -3.49
CA LEU A 113 -12.51 -6.74 -2.55
C LEU A 113 -12.36 -8.19 -2.97
N GLN A 114 -11.12 -8.62 -3.20
CA GLN A 114 -10.78 -10.02 -3.46
C GLN A 114 -10.06 -10.59 -2.23
N LEU A 115 -10.77 -11.39 -1.46
CA LEU A 115 -10.18 -12.06 -0.29
C LEU A 115 -9.22 -13.19 -0.70
N PRO A 116 -8.17 -13.44 0.10
CA PRO A 116 -7.20 -14.48 -0.17
C PRO A 116 -7.82 -15.87 0.05
N LYS A 117 -7.32 -16.89 -0.68
CA LYS A 117 -7.69 -18.29 -0.43
C LYS A 117 -7.13 -18.83 0.89
N GLN A 118 -5.99 -18.31 1.34
CA GLN A 118 -5.28 -18.77 2.53
C GLN A 118 -5.23 -17.67 3.59
N LYS A 119 -5.55 -18.03 4.84
CA LYS A 119 -5.49 -17.11 5.99
C LYS A 119 -4.08 -16.55 6.18
N GLY A 120 -4.02 -15.27 6.53
CA GLY A 120 -2.79 -14.50 6.71
C GLY A 120 -2.11 -14.02 5.43
N ASN A 121 -2.53 -14.47 4.24
CA ASN A 121 -2.08 -13.85 2.99
C ASN A 121 -2.89 -12.59 2.72
N ALA A 122 -2.37 -11.68 1.90
CA ALA A 122 -3.05 -10.48 1.46
C ALA A 122 -4.17 -10.82 0.48
N GLY A 123 -5.34 -10.23 0.69
CA GLY A 123 -6.30 -9.99 -0.36
C GLY A 123 -5.88 -8.80 -1.23
N THR A 124 -6.71 -8.48 -2.20
CA THR A 124 -6.52 -7.33 -3.09
C THR A 124 -7.76 -6.46 -3.07
N LEU A 125 -7.59 -5.21 -2.66
CA LEU A 125 -8.59 -4.17 -2.81
C LEU A 125 -8.32 -3.44 -4.12
N ARG A 126 -9.36 -3.28 -4.94
CA ARG A 126 -9.32 -2.52 -6.19
C ARG A 126 -10.38 -1.44 -6.16
N LEU A 127 -10.04 -0.23 -6.56
CA LEU A 127 -10.96 0.89 -6.70
C LEU A 127 -10.76 1.54 -8.07
N TRP A 128 -11.75 2.28 -8.53
CA TRP A 128 -11.57 3.26 -9.60
C TRP A 128 -12.34 4.54 -9.28
N LEU A 129 -11.80 5.66 -9.76
CA LEU A 129 -12.40 6.97 -9.76
C LEU A 129 -12.18 7.59 -11.13
N ASP A 130 -13.20 8.26 -11.66
CA ASP A 130 -13.10 9.04 -12.90
C ASP A 130 -12.76 10.48 -12.55
N PHE A 131 -11.95 11.13 -13.38
CA PHE A 131 -11.52 12.51 -13.17
C PHE A 131 -11.94 13.33 -14.37
N GLU A 132 -12.63 14.44 -14.13
CA GLU A 132 -13.14 15.33 -15.16
C GLU A 132 -12.18 16.50 -15.44
N GLN A 133 -12.48 17.23 -16.50
CA GLN A 133 -11.64 18.35 -16.90
C GLN A 133 -11.82 19.51 -15.94
N SER A 134 -10.73 20.01 -15.36
CA SER A 134 -10.79 21.22 -14.56
C SER A 134 -11.04 22.44 -15.45
N PRO A 135 -11.97 23.34 -15.09
CA PRO A 135 -12.30 24.53 -15.89
C PRO A 135 -11.15 25.55 -15.96
N GLU A 136 -10.17 25.44 -15.07
CA GLU A 136 -9.01 26.34 -14.98
C GLU A 136 -7.80 25.85 -15.80
N LEU A 137 -7.88 24.66 -16.40
CA LEU A 137 -6.74 23.99 -17.05
C LEU A 137 -6.95 23.75 -18.54
N ASP A 138 -5.85 23.46 -19.23
CA ASP A 138 -5.85 23.11 -20.64
C ASP A 138 -6.71 21.86 -20.93
N GLU A 139 -7.17 21.75 -22.18
CA GLU A 139 -8.01 20.64 -22.63
C GLU A 139 -7.40 19.27 -22.32
N GLY A 140 -8.21 18.40 -21.69
CA GLY A 140 -7.80 17.04 -21.32
C GLY A 140 -7.02 16.91 -20.02
N LEU A 141 -6.90 17.98 -19.22
CA LEU A 141 -6.27 17.94 -17.89
C LEU A 141 -7.29 18.05 -16.75
N ALA A 142 -7.16 17.17 -15.76
CA ALA A 142 -7.96 17.20 -14.54
C ALA A 142 -7.24 17.93 -13.39
N ALA A 143 -5.91 17.86 -13.33
CA ALA A 143 -5.12 18.57 -12.33
C ALA A 143 -3.66 18.77 -12.79
N VAL A 144 -3.01 19.84 -12.32
CA VAL A 144 -1.61 20.15 -12.65
C VAL A 144 -0.89 20.73 -11.43
N ARG A 145 0.26 20.16 -11.08
CA ARG A 145 1.16 20.72 -10.08
C ARG A 145 2.61 20.61 -10.54
N ASN A 146 3.26 21.76 -10.75
CA ASN A 146 4.60 21.85 -11.30
C ASN A 146 4.68 21.12 -12.67
N ASP A 147 5.56 20.12 -12.79
CA ASP A 147 5.73 19.26 -13.96
C ASP A 147 4.96 17.92 -13.86
N VAL A 148 4.02 17.83 -12.91
CA VAL A 148 3.11 16.69 -12.75
C VAL A 148 1.73 17.07 -13.27
N THR A 149 1.27 16.34 -14.27
CA THR A 149 -0.07 16.49 -14.83
C THR A 149 -0.89 15.22 -14.61
N LEU A 150 -2.18 15.40 -14.29
CA LEU A 150 -3.20 14.37 -14.26
C LEU A 150 -4.14 14.62 -15.44
N ALA A 151 -4.19 13.68 -16.37
CA ALA A 151 -5.12 13.72 -17.48
C ALA A 151 -6.54 13.32 -17.05
N VAL A 152 -7.53 13.81 -17.79
CA VAL A 152 -8.93 13.38 -17.67
C VAL A 152 -9.05 11.86 -17.88
N GLY A 153 -9.94 11.24 -17.13
CA GLY A 153 -10.29 9.83 -17.26
C GLY A 153 -10.11 9.03 -15.98
N ARG A 154 -10.06 7.71 -16.12
CA ARG A 154 -10.12 6.78 -15.00
C ARG A 154 -8.76 6.50 -14.36
N LEU A 155 -8.68 6.67 -13.05
CA LEU A 155 -7.60 6.11 -12.23
C LEU A 155 -8.04 4.79 -11.60
N TYR A 156 -7.13 3.84 -11.57
CA TYR A 156 -7.30 2.53 -10.95
C TYR A 156 -6.40 2.42 -9.74
N PHE A 157 -6.98 2.12 -8.59
CA PHE A 157 -6.28 1.97 -7.32
C PHE A 157 -6.20 0.50 -6.97
N MET A 158 -5.04 0.03 -6.53
CA MET A 158 -4.87 -1.33 -6.03
C MET A 158 -4.04 -1.33 -4.76
N ALA A 159 -4.50 -2.03 -3.73
CA ALA A 159 -3.78 -2.19 -2.48
C ALA A 159 -3.87 -3.64 -1.95
N PRO A 160 -2.80 -4.16 -1.36
CA PRO A 160 -2.88 -5.33 -0.49
C PRO A 160 -3.73 -5.01 0.74
N CYS A 161 -4.59 -5.95 1.14
CA CYS A 161 -5.42 -5.80 2.33
C CYS A 161 -5.53 -7.10 3.11
N TRP A 162 -5.82 -7.00 4.41
CA TRP A 162 -5.98 -8.14 5.29
C TRP A 162 -7.16 -7.90 6.21
N ARG A 163 -7.92 -8.94 6.52
CA ARG A 163 -8.81 -8.88 7.67
C ARG A 163 -7.97 -8.84 8.94
N GLU A 164 -8.44 -8.10 9.93
CA GLU A 164 -7.78 -7.97 11.23
C GLU A 164 -7.33 -9.31 11.85
N PRO A 165 -8.16 -10.38 11.92
CA PRO A 165 -7.70 -11.68 12.43
C PRO A 165 -6.62 -12.33 11.55
N ASP A 166 -6.59 -12.04 10.24
CA ASP A 166 -5.60 -12.56 9.32
C ASP A 166 -4.25 -11.82 9.44
N LEU A 167 -4.23 -10.54 9.86
CA LEU A 167 -2.97 -9.79 10.05
C LEU A 167 -2.02 -10.49 11.02
N ALA A 168 -2.52 -10.91 12.19
CA ALA A 168 -1.70 -11.58 13.20
C ALA A 168 -1.12 -12.90 12.69
N ILE A 169 -1.89 -13.63 11.88
CA ILE A 169 -1.44 -14.89 11.25
C ILE A 169 -0.34 -14.59 10.22
N GLY A 170 -0.55 -13.59 9.35
CA GLY A 170 0.42 -13.18 8.34
C GLY A 170 1.74 -12.73 8.97
N TYR A 171 1.66 -11.95 10.04
CA TYR A 171 2.84 -11.47 10.77
C TYR A 171 3.65 -12.61 11.41
N ARG A 172 2.98 -13.62 11.99
CA ARG A 172 3.68 -14.80 12.51
C ARG A 172 4.40 -15.59 11.42
N LYS A 173 3.90 -15.56 10.18
CA LYS A 173 4.51 -16.23 9.02
C LYS A 173 5.73 -15.48 8.48
N ILE A 174 5.69 -14.14 8.43
CA ILE A 174 6.80 -13.35 7.85
C ILE A 174 8.01 -13.28 8.78
N LYS A 175 7.78 -13.22 10.10
CA LYS A 175 8.82 -13.06 11.12
C LYS A 175 10.00 -14.05 11.01
N PRO A 176 9.81 -15.38 10.83
CA PRO A 176 10.94 -16.29 10.66
C PRO A 176 11.70 -16.06 9.34
N ILE A 177 11.03 -15.59 8.28
CA ILE A 177 11.65 -15.30 6.98
C ILE A 177 12.53 -14.05 7.10
N GLU A 178 12.04 -13.00 7.75
CA GLU A 178 12.80 -11.79 8.08
C GLU A 178 14.03 -12.11 8.93
N ALA A 179 13.85 -12.90 9.99
CA ALA A 179 14.95 -13.32 10.86
C ALA A 179 16.02 -14.12 10.10
N ALA A 180 15.61 -15.00 9.17
CA ALA A 180 16.53 -15.76 8.34
C ALA A 180 17.32 -14.86 7.37
N ALA A 181 16.65 -13.89 6.72
CA ALA A 181 17.31 -12.93 5.85
C ALA A 181 18.29 -12.03 6.62
N GLN A 182 17.90 -11.55 7.80
CA GLN A 182 18.76 -10.75 8.68
C GLN A 182 19.97 -11.56 9.17
N THR A 183 19.77 -12.81 9.57
CA THR A 183 20.87 -13.69 10.03
C THR A 183 21.87 -13.97 8.89
N ALA A 184 21.38 -14.22 7.67
CA ALA A 184 22.24 -14.42 6.51
C ALA A 184 23.06 -13.15 6.17
N GLN A 185 22.44 -11.97 6.26
CA GLN A 185 23.12 -10.69 6.08
C GLN A 185 24.19 -10.47 7.17
N GLN A 186 23.85 -10.65 8.45
CA GLN A 186 24.79 -10.51 9.56
C GLN A 186 25.97 -11.47 9.46
N ARG A 187 25.72 -12.72 9.01
CA ARG A 187 26.77 -13.71 8.78
C ARG A 187 27.74 -13.25 7.70
N LEU A 188 27.21 -12.75 6.57
CA LEU A 188 28.02 -12.17 5.49
C LEU A 188 28.86 -10.99 6.00
N ASP A 189 28.24 -10.05 6.72
CA ASP A 189 28.90 -8.86 7.25
C ASP A 189 30.01 -9.23 8.26
N SER A 190 29.76 -10.23 9.11
CA SER A 190 30.76 -10.69 10.10
C SER A 190 32.01 -11.29 9.44
N GLN A 191 31.87 -11.94 8.28
CA GLN A 191 32.96 -12.55 7.52
C GLN A 191 33.75 -11.50 6.73
N LEU A 192 33.09 -10.42 6.29
CA LEU A 192 33.72 -9.28 5.63
C LEU A 192 34.39 -8.29 6.60
N SER A 193 34.10 -8.39 7.90
CA SER A 193 34.68 -7.50 8.91
C SER A 193 36.21 -7.63 8.96
N HIS A 194 36.93 -6.50 8.85
CA HIS A 194 38.39 -6.49 8.94
C HIS A 194 38.94 -6.86 10.33
N GLU A 195 38.13 -6.78 11.39
CA GLU A 195 38.56 -7.05 12.76
C GLU A 195 38.36 -8.53 13.17
N SER A 196 37.36 -9.20 12.62
CA SER A 196 36.92 -10.54 13.03
C SER A 196 36.70 -11.51 11.87
N GLY A 197 36.84 -11.04 10.64
CA GLY A 197 36.52 -11.77 9.42
C GLY A 197 37.67 -12.62 8.89
N ASP A 198 37.44 -13.24 7.74
CA ASP A 198 38.35 -14.19 7.15
C ASP A 198 39.56 -13.51 6.50
N ARG A 199 40.68 -13.48 7.25
CA ARG A 199 41.95 -12.89 6.81
C ARG A 199 42.58 -13.59 5.61
N ARG A 200 42.06 -14.75 5.18
CA ARG A 200 42.49 -15.38 3.92
C ARG A 200 42.23 -14.47 2.71
N LEU A 201 41.30 -13.51 2.84
CA LEU A 201 41.03 -12.50 1.81
C LEU A 201 42.08 -11.37 1.74
N ASP A 202 43.01 -11.30 2.69
CA ASP A 202 44.04 -10.24 2.76
C ASP A 202 45.18 -10.43 1.73
N GLY A 203 45.16 -11.51 0.94
CA GLY A 203 46.05 -11.68 -0.23
C GLY A 203 47.46 -12.23 0.06
N THR A 204 47.72 -12.73 1.27
CA THR A 204 49.04 -13.30 1.63
C THR A 204 49.36 -14.64 0.95
N ASN A 205 48.34 -15.41 0.53
CA ASN A 205 48.50 -16.66 -0.22
C ASN A 205 47.41 -16.78 -1.30
N PRO A 206 47.76 -16.92 -2.59
CA PRO A 206 46.79 -16.98 -3.68
C PRO A 206 45.82 -18.19 -3.59
N ILE A 207 46.27 -19.33 -3.05
CA ILE A 207 45.40 -20.52 -2.90
C ILE A 207 44.38 -20.27 -1.79
N ASP A 208 44.80 -19.73 -0.65
CA ASP A 208 43.91 -19.42 0.48
C ASP A 208 42.90 -18.33 0.11
N THR A 209 43.35 -17.33 -0.67
CA THR A 209 42.49 -16.25 -1.19
C THR A 209 41.42 -16.81 -2.13
N ALA A 210 41.78 -17.75 -3.01
CA ALA A 210 40.83 -18.38 -3.92
C ALA A 210 39.78 -19.21 -3.17
N LEU A 211 40.19 -19.98 -2.15
CA LEU A 211 39.26 -20.74 -1.31
C LEU A 211 38.32 -19.81 -0.52
N ALA A 212 38.85 -18.74 0.08
CA ALA A 212 38.04 -17.75 0.78
C ALA A 212 37.05 -17.04 -0.16
N SER A 213 37.45 -16.78 -1.41
CA SER A 213 36.55 -16.22 -2.43
C SER A 213 35.38 -17.17 -2.76
N ILE A 214 35.61 -18.48 -2.78
CA ILE A 214 34.54 -19.48 -2.98
C ILE A 214 33.59 -19.50 -1.78
N ASP A 215 34.11 -19.49 -0.56
CA ASP A 215 33.30 -19.46 0.66
C ASP A 215 32.43 -18.19 0.71
N MET A 216 33.01 -17.04 0.34
CA MET A 216 32.31 -15.77 0.23
C MET A 216 31.21 -15.80 -0.83
N ALA A 217 31.45 -16.40 -1.99
CA ALA A 217 30.43 -16.58 -3.01
C ALA A 217 29.24 -17.41 -2.51
N GLY A 218 29.51 -18.43 -1.68
CA GLY A 218 28.47 -19.22 -1.01
C GLY A 218 27.60 -18.38 -0.06
N LEU A 219 28.22 -17.53 0.76
CA LEU A 219 27.51 -16.64 1.69
C LEU A 219 26.70 -15.56 0.97
N VAL A 220 27.25 -14.97 -0.09
CA VAL A 220 26.54 -13.98 -0.92
C VAL A 220 25.31 -14.62 -1.55
N LYS A 221 25.46 -15.82 -2.12
CA LYS A 221 24.33 -16.57 -2.68
C LYS A 221 23.26 -16.88 -1.63
N GLU A 222 23.65 -17.35 -0.45
CA GLU A 222 22.72 -17.61 0.66
C GLU A 222 21.95 -16.34 1.04
N ARG A 223 22.65 -15.21 1.21
CA ARG A 223 22.03 -13.91 1.51
C ARG A 223 21.04 -13.50 0.42
N ASP A 224 21.43 -13.61 -0.84
CA ASP A 224 20.58 -13.21 -1.97
C ASP A 224 19.33 -14.09 -2.09
N ASP A 225 19.48 -15.40 -1.87
CA ASP A 225 18.35 -16.34 -1.85
C ASP A 225 17.36 -15.99 -0.71
N ARG A 226 17.86 -15.71 0.51
CA ARG A 226 16.99 -15.31 1.64
C ARG A 226 16.33 -13.96 1.44
N VAL A 227 17.03 -12.99 0.85
CA VAL A 227 16.45 -11.68 0.52
C VAL A 227 15.38 -11.82 -0.57
N ARG A 228 15.59 -12.71 -1.54
CA ARG A 228 14.57 -13.04 -2.55
C ARG A 228 13.33 -13.65 -1.90
N ASP A 229 13.50 -14.64 -1.02
CA ASP A 229 12.40 -15.26 -0.28
C ASP A 229 11.61 -14.21 0.53
N LEU A 230 12.31 -13.29 1.20
CA LEU A 230 11.69 -12.19 1.94
C LEU A 230 10.87 -11.28 1.01
N ARG A 231 11.43 -10.86 -0.13
CA ARG A 231 10.70 -10.03 -1.11
C ARG A 231 9.46 -10.72 -1.67
N GLU A 232 9.53 -12.03 -1.89
CA GLU A 232 8.36 -12.81 -2.33
C GLU A 232 7.30 -12.92 -1.23
N ALA A 233 7.73 -13.07 0.03
CA ALA A 233 6.86 -13.09 1.19
C ALA A 233 6.19 -11.72 1.43
N GLU A 234 6.93 -10.62 1.32
CA GLU A 234 6.43 -9.23 1.47
C GLU A 234 5.33 -8.87 0.46
N ARG A 235 5.27 -9.55 -0.70
CA ARG A 235 4.16 -9.39 -1.66
C ARG A 235 2.82 -9.91 -1.13
N LYS A 236 2.85 -10.81 -0.14
CA LYS A 236 1.67 -11.55 0.35
C LYS A 236 1.44 -11.39 1.84
N LEU A 237 2.46 -11.06 2.63
CA LEU A 237 2.41 -11.03 4.08
C LEU A 237 2.63 -9.59 4.60
N PRO A 238 2.02 -9.22 5.73
CA PRO A 238 2.15 -7.87 6.27
C PRO A 238 3.50 -7.68 6.96
N ARG A 239 4.24 -6.63 6.57
CA ARG A 239 5.53 -6.26 7.20
C ARG A 239 5.34 -5.56 8.55
N ASN A 240 4.54 -4.49 8.56
CA ASN A 240 4.28 -3.67 9.74
C ASN A 240 2.78 -3.63 10.08
N PRO A 241 2.18 -4.74 10.57
CA PRO A 241 0.73 -4.80 10.80
C PRO A 241 0.20 -3.76 11.78
N ARG A 242 1.05 -3.22 12.66
CA ARG A 242 0.68 -2.21 13.67
C ARG A 242 0.52 -0.80 13.10
N GLU A 243 1.13 -0.54 11.94
CA GLU A 243 1.12 0.78 11.29
C GLU A 243 0.01 0.86 10.23
N LEU A 244 -0.64 -0.25 9.92
CA LEU A 244 -1.69 -0.29 8.91
C LEU A 244 -2.97 0.34 9.47
N PRO A 245 -3.60 1.27 8.73
CA PRO A 245 -4.92 1.75 9.06
C PRO A 245 -5.93 0.60 9.02
N VAL A 246 -6.77 0.50 10.06
CA VAL A 246 -7.74 -0.59 10.23
C VAL A 246 -9.13 0.01 10.44
N GLY A 247 -10.07 -0.32 9.56
CA GLY A 247 -11.44 0.20 9.59
C GLY A 247 -12.46 -0.80 9.06
N PHE A 248 -13.75 -0.50 9.21
CA PHE A 248 -14.78 -1.33 8.60
C PHE A 248 -14.79 -1.14 7.09
N TRP A 249 -15.00 -2.24 6.35
CA TRP A 249 -15.13 -2.23 4.91
C TRP A 249 -16.32 -3.11 4.51
N PRO A 250 -17.24 -2.66 3.64
CA PRO A 250 -18.41 -3.44 3.29
C PRO A 250 -18.03 -4.78 2.63
N GLY A 251 -18.88 -5.80 2.82
CA GLY A 251 -18.60 -7.17 2.40
C GLY A 251 -17.71 -7.95 3.36
N THR A 252 -17.35 -7.38 4.51
CA THR A 252 -16.60 -8.08 5.57
C THR A 252 -17.22 -7.85 6.95
N MET A 253 -17.19 -8.88 7.80
CA MET A 253 -17.58 -8.76 9.21
C MET A 253 -16.44 -8.23 10.08
N ASP A 254 -15.20 -8.50 9.68
CA ASP A 254 -13.99 -8.09 10.36
C ASP A 254 -13.53 -6.73 9.83
N LYS A 255 -12.79 -5.96 10.63
CA LYS A 255 -12.12 -4.77 10.10
C LYS A 255 -11.08 -5.15 9.05
N LEU A 256 -10.93 -4.30 8.05
CA LEU A 256 -9.96 -4.42 6.98
C LEU A 256 -8.77 -3.49 7.25
N ALA A 257 -7.58 -4.06 7.20
CA ALA A 257 -6.32 -3.35 7.19
C ALA A 257 -5.84 -3.18 5.76
N ILE A 258 -5.51 -1.95 5.36
CA ILE A 258 -5.13 -1.62 3.98
C ILE A 258 -3.69 -1.11 3.96
N ALA A 259 -2.82 -1.76 3.19
CA ALA A 259 -1.45 -1.27 2.97
C ALA A 259 -1.41 -0.18 1.89
N PRO A 260 -0.32 0.62 1.84
CA PRO A 260 -0.07 1.52 0.72
C PRO A 260 -0.17 0.78 -0.61
N GLY A 261 -0.90 1.37 -1.54
CA GLY A 261 -1.20 0.81 -2.84
C GLY A 261 -0.57 1.58 -4.00
N SER A 262 -0.82 1.10 -5.21
CA SER A 262 -0.45 1.75 -6.47
C SER A 262 -1.65 2.35 -7.16
N ILE A 263 -1.42 3.47 -7.86
CA ILE A 263 -2.37 4.10 -8.76
C ILE A 263 -1.91 3.80 -10.18
N ALA A 264 -2.83 3.39 -11.05
CA ALA A 264 -2.57 3.11 -12.44
C ALA A 264 -3.56 3.81 -13.38
N VAL A 265 -3.10 4.13 -14.58
CA VAL A 265 -3.93 4.58 -15.71
C VAL A 265 -3.97 3.49 -16.77
N LYS A 266 -5.11 3.37 -17.45
CA LYS A 266 -5.28 2.45 -18.57
C LYS A 266 -4.89 3.13 -19.86
N ARG A 267 -4.03 2.49 -20.66
CA ARG A 267 -3.63 2.96 -22.01
C ARG A 267 -3.95 1.88 -23.03
N LYS A 268 -4.38 2.31 -24.22
CA LYS A 268 -4.59 1.42 -25.37
C LYS A 268 -3.24 1.18 -26.05
N LYS A 269 -2.88 -0.09 -26.22
CA LYS A 269 -1.78 -0.52 -27.10
C LYS A 269 -2.35 -0.92 -28.46
N MET A 270 -1.46 -1.09 -29.45
CA MET A 270 -1.81 -1.65 -30.77
C MET A 270 -2.49 -3.03 -30.62
N PHE A 271 -2.15 -3.78 -29.57
CA PHE A 271 -2.80 -5.03 -29.18
C PHE A 271 -3.09 -5.02 -27.67
N GLY A 272 -4.36 -4.83 -27.30
CA GLY A 272 -4.83 -4.92 -25.93
C GLY A 272 -4.65 -3.64 -25.10
N GLU A 273 -4.80 -3.83 -23.79
CA GLU A 273 -4.83 -2.76 -22.81
C GLU A 273 -3.67 -2.95 -21.82
N GLU A 274 -3.07 -1.85 -21.40
CA GLU A 274 -1.98 -1.88 -20.41
C GLU A 274 -2.24 -0.87 -19.30
N PHE A 275 -1.85 -1.25 -18.09
CA PHE A 275 -1.95 -0.43 -16.89
C PHE A 275 -0.58 0.12 -16.53
N HIS A 276 -0.44 1.44 -16.48
CA HIS A 276 0.80 2.11 -16.14
C HIS A 276 0.70 2.75 -14.77
N ILE A 277 1.67 2.49 -13.89
CA ILE A 277 1.70 3.05 -12.54
C ILE A 277 2.06 4.53 -12.61
N VAL A 278 1.21 5.38 -12.04
CA VAL A 278 1.35 6.85 -12.01
C VAL A 278 1.46 7.41 -10.59
N GLY A 279 1.46 6.56 -9.56
CA GLY A 279 1.59 7.02 -8.19
C GLY A 279 1.30 5.97 -7.14
N LYS A 280 1.17 6.45 -5.91
CA LYS A 280 0.85 5.66 -4.72
C LYS A 280 -0.35 6.25 -4.01
N TRP A 281 -1.00 5.44 -3.21
CA TRP A 281 -2.10 5.89 -2.37
C TRP A 281 -2.11 5.15 -1.03
N THR A 282 -2.75 5.77 -0.05
CA THR A 282 -3.06 5.18 1.25
C THR A 282 -4.53 5.41 1.59
N ALA A 283 -5.10 4.54 2.40
CA ALA A 283 -6.48 4.64 2.87
C ALA A 283 -6.49 4.80 4.38
N VAL A 284 -7.19 5.79 4.90
CA VAL A 284 -7.38 5.99 6.35
C VAL A 284 -8.88 5.96 6.63
N PRO A 285 -9.36 5.14 7.57
CA PRO A 285 -10.79 5.17 7.91
C PRO A 285 -11.13 6.51 8.54
N ILE A 286 -12.18 7.15 8.06
CA ILE A 286 -12.76 8.30 8.74
C ILE A 286 -13.52 7.69 9.91
N ALA A 287 -13.05 7.94 11.14
CA ALA A 287 -13.71 7.36 12.30
C ALA A 287 -15.18 7.78 12.25
N ASP A 288 -16.10 6.82 12.42
CA ASP A 288 -17.50 7.12 12.73
C ASP A 288 -17.43 8.03 13.97
N THR A 289 -17.53 9.34 13.77
CA THR A 289 -17.62 10.28 14.89
C THR A 289 -18.97 9.93 15.46
N VAL A 290 -19.00 9.08 16.48
CA VAL A 290 -20.21 8.77 17.21
C VAL A 290 -20.61 10.11 17.80
N VAL A 291 -21.46 10.84 17.08
CA VAL A 291 -22.20 11.96 17.62
C VAL A 291 -23.04 11.32 18.70
N VAL A 292 -22.51 11.33 19.92
CA VAL A 292 -23.31 11.05 21.10
C VAL A 292 -24.29 12.20 21.13
N GLU A 293 -25.47 12.00 20.54
CA GLU A 293 -26.63 12.84 20.79
C GLU A 293 -26.84 12.80 22.30
N SER A 294 -26.31 13.80 23.00
CA SER A 294 -26.67 14.06 24.37
C SER A 294 -28.13 14.47 24.34
N GLU A 295 -29.03 13.54 24.66
CA GLU A 295 -30.41 13.87 24.99
C GLU A 295 -30.39 14.97 26.07
N VAL A 296 -30.97 16.12 25.73
CA VAL A 296 -31.20 17.27 26.62
C VAL A 296 -32.52 17.07 27.34
#